data_AF-A0A7S0SK59-F1
#
_entry.id   AF-A0A7S0SK59-F1
#
_cell.length_a   1.000
_cell.length_b   1.000
_cell.length_c   1.000
_cell.angle_alpha   90.00
_cell.angle_beta   90.00
_cell.angle_gamma   90.00
#
_symmetry.space_group_name_H-M   'P 1'
#
loop_
_entity.id
_entity.type
_entity.pdbx_description
1 polymer ?
#
loop_
_entity_poly.entity_id
_entity_poly.type
_entity_poly.pdbx_seq_one_letter_code
_entity_poly.pdbx_strand_id
1 'polypeptide(L)'
;MADSPAKWVAVDDLLEAARGELRSGQLVHDASFTLFNSMAAIQVMDRKMDVGMAPPEGEPAHKSTAALIAEGRAPLDLSDADAVYVFDALLACEATWHGGQALATTVYTCLYMHDWERLEAARSPVVRAYFEAVRCSCASVRYAVSAADIYEEEDFILATSGFDMGFAAVGDPERRDVALAGLRAAETWLLERDGSDDGGGGGDCDVLDGDSVSDTAAAAAAALLTRVRFRIALHTAMVHLFQRPNGDDAAAARQCLDQATTYLADMRADLARVPPPKREVGAGRGEENGDASGKSQSEAAGSDESERLKVESESKGGAGEGANSGGGAVDGGEALGGGALDWDPSGLGFDRKVNLTKMGPAPPRVVKLHTRAAAIDHFAGLVRQLRRVCDVAGLYQGGHGALHEVLAMLSSMSDDDPGVVSRSFATLALLRGGLLGKHMGDAVLRSVWLSGTTLPPEVDIAADADAFDDNDDGGGEG
;
A
#
# COMPACT_ATOMS: atom_id res chain seq x y z
N MET A 1 -26.79 -15.48 34.82
CA MET A 1 -27.41 -14.23 35.29
C MET A 1 -27.63 -13.37 34.06
N ALA A 2 -28.86 -12.90 33.82
CA ALA A 2 -29.08 -11.93 32.75
C ALA A 2 -28.64 -10.55 33.26
N ASP A 3 -27.81 -9.86 32.49
CA ASP A 3 -27.31 -8.54 32.88
C ASP A 3 -28.44 -7.52 32.82
N SER A 4 -28.54 -6.66 33.83
CA SER A 4 -29.63 -5.69 33.93
C SER A 4 -29.29 -4.47 33.06
N PRO A 5 -30.20 -3.97 32.21
CA PRO A 5 -29.86 -2.92 31.25
C PRO A 5 -29.35 -1.67 31.97
N ALA A 6 -28.17 -1.21 31.56
CA ALA A 6 -27.49 -0.08 32.18
C ALA A 6 -28.37 1.18 32.18
N LYS A 7 -28.63 1.72 33.38
CA LYS A 7 -29.44 2.93 33.57
C LYS A 7 -28.58 4.18 33.40
N TRP A 8 -28.74 4.85 32.26
CA TRP A 8 -28.14 6.17 32.02
C TRP A 8 -28.80 7.24 32.90
N VAL A 9 -28.01 8.18 33.39
CA VAL A 9 -28.42 9.32 34.22
C VAL A 9 -27.73 10.57 33.69
N ALA A 10 -28.48 11.65 33.46
CA ALA A 10 -27.92 12.93 33.04
C ALA A 10 -27.14 13.59 34.19
N VAL A 11 -26.06 14.28 33.87
CA VAL A 11 -25.11 14.87 34.85
C VAL A 11 -24.76 16.33 34.52
N ASP A 12 -25.43 16.93 33.56
CA ASP A 12 -25.17 18.25 33.01
C ASP A 12 -25.23 19.34 34.09
N ASP A 13 -26.26 19.32 34.94
CA ASP A 13 -26.42 20.25 36.08
C ASP A 13 -25.25 20.16 37.08
N LEU A 14 -24.71 18.95 37.31
CA LEU A 14 -23.59 18.71 38.21
C LEU A 14 -22.28 19.26 37.61
N LEU A 15 -22.08 19.06 36.30
CA LEU A 15 -20.89 19.55 35.59
C LEU A 15 -20.88 21.08 35.49
N GLU A 16 -22.03 21.71 35.22
CA GLU A 16 -22.12 23.18 35.16
C GLU A 16 -21.95 23.82 36.54
N ALA A 17 -22.49 23.20 37.61
CA ALA A 17 -22.24 23.63 38.99
C ALA A 17 -20.75 23.54 39.36
N ALA A 18 -20.09 22.40 39.09
CA ALA A 18 -18.66 22.22 39.35
C ALA A 18 -17.78 23.18 38.54
N ARG A 19 -18.14 23.44 37.28
CA ARG A 19 -17.50 24.44 36.41
C ARG A 19 -17.58 25.84 37.01
N GLY A 20 -18.71 26.19 37.65
CA GLY A 20 -18.91 27.50 38.30
C GLY A 20 -17.95 27.79 39.46
N GLU A 21 -17.38 26.76 40.11
CA GLU A 21 -16.40 26.92 41.19
C GLU A 21 -14.95 27.04 40.69
N LEU A 22 -14.66 26.67 39.44
CA LEU A 22 -13.31 26.70 38.87
C LEU A 22 -12.89 28.11 38.44
N ARG A 23 -11.68 28.50 38.83
CA ARG A 23 -11.03 29.73 38.34
C ARG A 23 -10.23 29.47 37.07
N SER A 24 -10.01 30.51 36.28
CA SER A 24 -9.18 30.43 35.07
C SER A 24 -7.78 29.90 35.40
N GLY A 25 -7.29 28.96 34.59
CA GLY A 25 -6.05 28.23 34.82
C GLY A 25 -6.15 27.00 35.74
N GLN A 26 -7.32 26.70 36.31
CA GLN A 26 -7.55 25.44 37.02
C GLN A 26 -8.07 24.36 36.06
N LEU A 27 -7.61 23.12 36.24
CA LEU A 27 -8.03 21.93 35.49
C LEU A 27 -8.29 20.80 36.50
N VAL A 28 -9.42 20.09 36.34
CA VAL A 28 -9.70 18.86 37.08
C VAL A 28 -9.25 17.69 36.21
N HIS A 29 -8.30 16.90 36.70
CA HIS A 29 -7.74 15.74 36.02
C HIS A 29 -7.27 14.68 37.03
N ASP A 30 -7.02 13.46 36.55
CA ASP A 30 -6.41 12.41 37.37
C ASP A 30 -4.95 12.74 37.74
N ALA A 31 -4.46 12.22 38.86
CA ALA A 31 -3.10 12.45 39.34
C ALA A 31 -1.98 12.00 38.36
N SER A 32 -2.25 11.04 37.48
CA SER A 32 -1.33 10.58 36.44
C SER A 32 -1.36 11.39 35.14
N PHE A 33 -2.36 12.26 34.96
CA PHE A 33 -2.54 13.02 33.72
C PHE A 33 -1.50 14.14 33.61
N THR A 34 -0.89 14.26 32.43
CA THR A 34 0.04 15.33 32.08
C THR A 34 -0.50 16.17 30.92
N LEU A 35 -0.20 17.47 30.91
CA LEU A 35 -0.54 18.33 29.77
C LEU A 35 0.15 17.89 28.48
N PHE A 36 1.28 17.19 28.56
CA PHE A 36 1.94 16.60 27.39
C PHE A 36 1.03 15.60 26.67
N ASN A 37 0.34 14.72 27.42
CA ASN A 37 -0.62 13.77 26.86
C ASN A 37 -1.80 14.47 26.15
N SER A 38 -2.16 15.68 26.58
CA SER A 38 -3.24 16.47 25.99
C SER A 38 -2.90 17.07 24.62
N MET A 39 -1.61 17.17 24.26
CA MET A 39 -1.18 17.75 22.99
C MET A 39 -1.56 16.89 21.77
N ALA A 40 -1.84 15.60 21.98
CA ALA A 40 -2.31 14.67 20.95
C ALA A 40 -3.85 14.55 20.89
N ALA A 41 -4.59 15.32 21.70
CA ALA A 41 -6.05 15.23 21.74
C ALA A 41 -6.71 15.77 20.45
N ILE A 42 -7.72 15.04 19.95
CA ILE A 42 -8.60 15.54 18.90
C ILE A 42 -9.64 16.49 19.49
N GLN A 43 -9.88 17.60 18.80
CA GLN A 43 -10.97 18.52 19.10
C GLN A 43 -12.18 18.19 18.22
N VAL A 44 -13.28 17.77 18.86
CA VAL A 44 -14.58 17.57 18.21
C VAL A 44 -15.15 18.92 17.76
N MET A 45 -15.89 18.94 16.65
CA MET A 45 -16.40 20.13 15.95
C MET A 45 -15.33 21.06 15.32
N ASP A 46 -14.04 20.70 15.34
CA ASP A 46 -13.02 21.41 14.58
C ASP A 46 -12.85 20.83 13.16
N ARG A 47 -12.93 21.67 12.13
CA ARG A 47 -12.90 21.26 10.71
C ARG A 47 -11.58 20.60 10.26
N LYS A 48 -10.48 20.76 11.00
CA LYS A 48 -9.17 20.16 10.69
C LYS A 48 -8.89 18.91 11.52
N MET A 49 -9.44 18.82 12.72
CA MET A 49 -9.19 17.72 13.66
C MET A 49 -10.28 16.65 13.66
N ASP A 50 -11.53 17.03 13.40
CA ASP A 50 -12.70 16.16 13.47
C ASP A 50 -13.09 15.59 12.10
N VAL A 51 -13.04 14.26 11.98
CA VAL A 51 -13.47 13.51 10.80
C VAL A 51 -15.01 13.49 10.65
N GLY A 52 -15.74 13.59 11.75
CA GLY A 52 -17.20 13.59 11.77
C GLY A 52 -17.83 14.90 11.28
N MET A 53 -17.04 15.97 11.18
CA MET A 53 -17.49 17.24 10.62
C MET A 53 -17.83 17.13 9.13
N ALA A 54 -18.81 17.92 8.70
CA ALA A 54 -19.18 18.00 7.29
C ALA A 54 -17.96 18.40 6.44
N PRO A 55 -17.77 17.78 5.26
CA PRO A 55 -16.67 18.13 4.38
C PRO A 55 -16.79 19.59 3.89
N PRO A 56 -15.72 20.17 3.32
CA PRO A 56 -15.74 21.49 2.69
C PRO A 56 -16.96 21.71 1.78
N GLU A 57 -17.47 22.96 1.75
CA GLU A 57 -18.56 23.35 0.84
C GLU A 57 -18.24 22.92 -0.61
N GLY A 58 -19.16 22.18 -1.22
CA GLY A 58 -19.01 21.64 -2.58
C GLY A 58 -18.48 20.19 -2.65
N GLU A 59 -17.94 19.63 -1.57
CA GLU A 59 -17.52 18.23 -1.55
C GLU A 59 -18.65 17.28 -1.10
N PRO A 60 -18.76 16.07 -1.69
CA PRO A 60 -19.75 15.09 -1.25
C PRO A 60 -19.44 14.58 0.16
N ALA A 61 -20.51 14.36 0.93
CA ALA A 61 -20.48 13.74 2.25
C ALA A 61 -19.82 12.35 2.20
N HIS A 62 -19.21 11.93 3.31
CA HIS A 62 -18.68 10.57 3.44
C HIS A 62 -19.85 9.57 3.35
N LYS A 63 -19.65 8.47 2.60
CA LYS A 63 -20.63 7.40 2.47
C LYS A 63 -20.04 6.10 3.01
N SER A 64 -20.89 5.23 3.54
CA SER A 64 -20.47 3.89 3.94
C SER A 64 -20.16 3.03 2.71
N THR A 65 -19.29 2.03 2.88
CA THR A 65 -18.94 1.06 1.84
C THR A 65 -20.18 0.42 1.20
N ALA A 66 -21.18 0.06 2.01
CA ALA A 66 -22.43 -0.54 1.55
C ALA A 66 -23.27 0.42 0.68
N ALA A 67 -23.32 1.72 1.02
CA ALA A 67 -24.03 2.71 0.21
C ALA A 67 -23.35 2.91 -1.16
N LEU A 68 -22.01 2.98 -1.19
CA LEU A 68 -21.24 3.08 -2.43
C LEU A 68 -21.42 1.82 -3.31
N ILE A 69 -21.44 0.63 -2.72
CA ILE A 69 -21.72 -0.62 -3.44
C ILE A 69 -23.14 -0.61 -4.03
N ALA A 70 -24.15 -0.16 -3.28
CA ALA A 70 -25.53 -0.04 -3.75
C ALA A 70 -25.68 1.00 -4.89
N GLU A 71 -24.86 2.05 -4.90
CA GLU A 71 -24.75 3.03 -5.99
C GLU A 71 -24.01 2.49 -7.24
N GLY A 72 -23.64 1.20 -7.26
CA GLY A 72 -22.98 0.58 -8.40
C GLY A 72 -21.52 0.99 -8.59
N ARG A 73 -20.88 1.54 -7.54
CA ARG A 73 -19.48 2.04 -7.61
C ARG A 73 -18.44 0.94 -7.83
N ALA A 74 -18.77 -0.31 -7.51
CA ALA A 74 -17.89 -1.46 -7.61
C ALA A 74 -18.61 -2.67 -8.24
N PRO A 75 -18.90 -2.67 -9.55
CA PRO A 75 -19.56 -3.78 -10.25
C PRO A 75 -18.73 -5.07 -10.21
N LEU A 76 -19.37 -6.23 -10.25
CA LEU A 76 -18.66 -7.54 -10.24
C LEU A 76 -18.37 -8.06 -11.66
N ASP A 77 -19.13 -7.57 -12.63
CA ASP A 77 -19.05 -7.80 -14.06
C ASP A 77 -18.14 -6.76 -14.74
N LEU A 78 -16.89 -6.69 -14.30
CA LEU A 78 -15.88 -5.83 -14.92
C LEU A 78 -15.53 -6.34 -16.33
N SER A 79 -15.44 -5.42 -17.29
CA SER A 79 -14.76 -5.70 -18.57
C SER A 79 -13.26 -5.87 -18.35
N ASP A 80 -12.54 -6.51 -19.28
CA ASP A 80 -11.09 -6.68 -19.16
C ASP A 80 -10.35 -5.34 -19.03
N ALA A 81 -10.80 -4.30 -19.75
CA ALA A 81 -10.24 -2.95 -19.66
C ALA A 81 -10.54 -2.27 -18.32
N ASP A 82 -11.75 -2.45 -17.78
CA ASP A 82 -12.11 -1.96 -16.44
C ASP A 82 -11.31 -2.68 -15.34
N ALA A 83 -11.11 -4.00 -15.47
CA ALA A 83 -10.30 -4.79 -14.55
C ALA A 83 -8.83 -4.34 -14.59
N VAL A 84 -8.25 -4.15 -15.78
CA VAL A 84 -6.91 -3.55 -15.97
C VAL A 84 -6.81 -2.19 -15.28
N TYR A 85 -7.78 -1.30 -15.48
CA TYR A 85 -7.81 0.02 -14.84
C TYR A 85 -7.84 -0.07 -13.30
N VAL A 86 -8.71 -0.92 -12.74
CA VAL A 86 -8.83 -1.13 -11.29
C VAL A 86 -7.57 -1.75 -10.70
N PHE A 87 -6.94 -2.69 -11.41
CA PHE A 87 -5.71 -3.35 -10.97
C PHE A 87 -4.51 -2.40 -10.97
N ASP A 88 -4.37 -1.55 -12.00
CA ASP A 88 -3.29 -0.56 -12.07
C ASP A 88 -3.48 0.57 -11.04
N ALA A 89 -4.73 0.98 -10.78
CA ALA A 89 -5.06 1.89 -9.68
C ALA A 89 -4.76 1.29 -8.30
N LEU A 90 -5.05 0.00 -8.10
CA LEU A 90 -4.73 -0.70 -6.85
C LEU A 90 -3.21 -0.86 -6.66
N LEU A 91 -2.46 -1.10 -7.73
CA LEU A 91 -0.99 -1.08 -7.72
C LEU A 91 -0.44 0.29 -7.29
N ALA A 92 -1.08 1.39 -7.72
CA ALA A 92 -0.73 2.74 -7.28
C ALA A 92 -1.03 2.99 -5.80
N CYS A 93 -2.13 2.45 -5.27
CA CYS A 93 -2.40 2.45 -3.84
C CYS A 93 -1.36 1.63 -3.05
N GLU A 94 -0.95 0.45 -3.53
CA GLU A 94 0.08 -0.40 -2.92
C GLU A 94 1.45 0.28 -2.93
N ALA A 95 1.87 0.89 -4.04
CA ALA A 95 3.08 1.70 -4.12
C ALA A 95 3.05 2.91 -3.17
N THR A 96 1.88 3.54 -3.00
CA THR A 96 1.72 4.64 -2.04
C THR A 96 1.82 4.18 -0.58
N TRP A 97 1.31 2.98 -0.27
CA TRP A 97 1.47 2.35 1.05
C TRP A 97 2.96 2.01 1.32
N HIS A 98 3.69 1.53 0.31
CA HIS A 98 5.15 1.32 0.39
C HIS A 98 5.95 2.60 0.72
N GLY A 99 5.40 3.79 0.46
CA GLY A 99 5.95 5.10 0.85
C GLY A 99 5.48 5.60 2.24
N GLY A 100 5.15 4.70 3.17
CA GLY A 100 4.84 5.03 4.57
C GLY A 100 3.45 5.63 4.83
N GLN A 101 2.56 5.65 3.84
CA GLN A 101 1.17 6.14 4.03
C GLN A 101 0.29 5.06 4.67
N ALA A 102 -0.77 5.44 5.39
CA ALA A 102 -1.61 4.47 6.10
C ALA A 102 -2.44 3.59 5.13
N LEU A 103 -2.47 2.28 5.40
CA LEU A 103 -3.16 1.25 4.62
C LEU A 103 -4.66 1.56 4.37
N ALA A 104 -5.31 2.15 5.38
CA ALA A 104 -6.71 2.58 5.34
C ALA A 104 -6.98 3.67 4.29
N THR A 105 -6.02 4.55 4.07
CA THR A 105 -6.09 5.71 3.14
C THR A 105 -5.51 5.43 1.76
N THR A 106 -4.96 4.23 1.54
CA THR A 106 -4.36 3.79 0.29
C THR A 106 -5.07 2.55 -0.24
N VAL A 107 -4.59 1.34 0.07
CA VAL A 107 -5.07 0.06 -0.50
C VAL A 107 -6.55 -0.15 -0.20
N TYR A 108 -7.01 0.13 1.02
CA TYR A 108 -8.42 -0.06 1.40
C TYR A 108 -9.35 1.08 0.94
N THR A 109 -8.88 2.06 0.15
CA THR A 109 -9.81 2.92 -0.62
C THR A 109 -10.53 2.13 -1.73
N CYS A 110 -9.96 0.97 -2.13
CA CYS A 110 -10.59 0.02 -3.02
C CYS A 110 -11.78 -0.67 -2.32
N LEU A 111 -12.99 -0.49 -2.87
CA LEU A 111 -14.23 -1.04 -2.35
C LEU A 111 -14.26 -2.58 -2.38
N TYR A 112 -13.59 -3.20 -3.36
CA TYR A 112 -13.46 -4.66 -3.46
C TYR A 112 -12.65 -5.29 -2.31
N MET A 113 -11.85 -4.52 -1.58
CA MET A 113 -11.03 -5.02 -0.46
C MET A 113 -11.83 -5.19 0.86
N HIS A 114 -13.08 -4.72 0.92
CA HIS A 114 -13.91 -4.77 2.15
C HIS A 114 -14.89 -5.93 2.21
N ASP A 115 -15.41 -6.38 1.08
CA ASP A 115 -16.52 -7.34 1.00
C ASP A 115 -16.08 -8.55 0.17
N TRP A 116 -15.59 -9.58 0.87
CA TRP A 116 -14.98 -10.76 0.27
C TRP A 116 -16.01 -11.80 -0.19
N GLU A 117 -17.07 -12.02 0.58
CA GLU A 117 -18.16 -12.94 0.23
C GLU A 117 -18.81 -12.52 -1.10
N ARG A 118 -18.96 -11.21 -1.30
CA ARG A 118 -19.45 -10.64 -2.56
C ARG A 118 -18.56 -10.93 -3.77
N LEU A 119 -17.25 -11.10 -3.59
CA LEU A 119 -16.34 -11.46 -4.70
C LEU A 119 -16.49 -12.93 -5.15
N GLU A 120 -17.08 -13.80 -4.34
CA GLU A 120 -17.40 -15.17 -4.76
C GLU A 120 -18.53 -15.23 -5.79
N ALA A 121 -19.37 -14.20 -5.85
CA ALA A 121 -20.41 -14.04 -6.87
C ALA A 121 -19.89 -13.46 -8.21
N ALA A 122 -18.59 -13.16 -8.33
CA ALA A 122 -18.01 -12.65 -9.58
C ALA A 122 -17.95 -13.76 -10.65
N ARG A 123 -18.31 -13.41 -11.90
CA ARG A 123 -18.33 -14.36 -13.03
C ARG A 123 -16.93 -14.85 -13.45
N SER A 124 -15.90 -14.03 -13.23
CA SER A 124 -14.52 -14.36 -13.58
C SER A 124 -13.69 -14.67 -12.32
N PRO A 125 -12.94 -15.78 -12.29
CA PRO A 125 -12.05 -16.09 -11.16
C PRO A 125 -10.89 -15.08 -11.04
N VAL A 126 -10.56 -14.36 -12.12
CA VAL A 126 -9.44 -13.41 -12.21
C VAL A 126 -9.57 -12.28 -11.20
N VAL A 127 -10.77 -11.71 -11.06
CA VAL A 127 -11.04 -10.57 -10.18
C VAL A 127 -10.79 -10.96 -8.72
N ARG A 128 -11.36 -12.08 -8.28
CA ARG A 128 -11.14 -12.61 -6.93
C ARG A 128 -9.67 -12.94 -6.70
N ALA A 129 -9.04 -13.72 -7.59
CA ALA A 129 -7.64 -14.15 -7.45
C ALA A 129 -6.66 -12.96 -7.37
N TYR A 130 -6.88 -11.89 -8.13
CA TYR A 130 -6.04 -10.70 -8.10
C TYR A 130 -6.16 -9.95 -6.76
N PHE A 131 -7.38 -9.74 -6.23
CA PHE A 131 -7.56 -9.11 -4.92
C PHE A 131 -7.03 -9.98 -3.77
N GLU A 132 -7.16 -11.31 -3.86
CA GLU A 132 -6.53 -12.27 -2.94
C GLU A 132 -5.00 -12.10 -2.93
N ALA A 133 -4.40 -11.99 -4.11
CA ALA A 133 -2.97 -11.80 -4.28
C ALA A 133 -2.48 -10.44 -3.74
N VAL A 134 -3.25 -9.35 -3.90
CA VAL A 134 -2.89 -8.04 -3.32
C VAL A 134 -2.97 -8.07 -1.79
N ARG A 135 -4.02 -8.68 -1.22
CA ARG A 135 -4.12 -8.91 0.23
C ARG A 135 -2.91 -9.69 0.75
N CYS A 136 -2.57 -10.78 0.08
CA CYS A 136 -1.42 -11.63 0.39
C CYS A 136 -0.08 -10.89 0.24
N SER A 137 0.08 -10.05 -0.79
CA SER A 137 1.24 -9.16 -0.99
C SER A 137 1.39 -8.20 0.20
N CYS A 138 0.33 -7.48 0.57
CA CYS A 138 0.34 -6.54 1.70
C CYS A 138 0.64 -7.25 3.02
N ALA A 139 0.06 -8.43 3.27
CA ALA A 139 0.38 -9.24 4.44
C ALA A 139 1.85 -9.69 4.46
N SER A 140 2.42 -10.05 3.31
CA SER A 140 3.82 -10.45 3.15
C SER A 140 4.79 -9.30 3.41
N VAL A 141 4.51 -8.12 2.85
CA VAL A 141 5.30 -6.90 3.07
C VAL A 141 5.24 -6.47 4.53
N ARG A 142 4.05 -6.48 5.16
CA ARG A 142 3.92 -6.15 6.60
C ARG A 142 4.69 -7.14 7.48
N TYR A 143 4.65 -8.43 7.16
CA TYR A 143 5.48 -9.43 7.84
C TYR A 143 6.97 -9.18 7.61
N ALA A 144 7.38 -8.75 6.41
CA ALA A 144 8.76 -8.39 6.10
C ALA A 144 9.26 -7.24 6.98
N VAL A 145 8.56 -6.11 6.96
CA VAL A 145 8.93 -4.91 7.70
C VAL A 145 8.98 -5.21 9.20
N SER A 146 7.97 -5.90 9.73
CA SER A 146 7.90 -6.29 11.15
C SER A 146 8.97 -7.29 11.56
N ALA A 147 9.46 -8.14 10.66
CA ALA A 147 10.52 -9.12 10.94
C ALA A 147 11.94 -8.60 10.66
N ALA A 148 12.06 -7.45 9.98
CA ALA A 148 13.32 -6.79 9.67
C ALA A 148 13.73 -5.72 10.70
N ASP A 149 12.96 -5.58 11.79
CA ASP A 149 13.21 -4.64 12.91
C ASP A 149 13.31 -3.17 12.48
N ILE A 150 12.41 -2.76 11.57
CA ILE A 150 12.31 -1.37 11.09
C ILE A 150 11.36 -0.57 11.99
N TYR A 151 11.74 0.67 12.30
CA TYR A 151 10.99 1.56 13.18
C TYR A 151 9.61 1.96 12.61
N GLU A 152 8.57 1.73 13.41
CA GLU A 152 7.19 2.10 13.08
C GLU A 152 6.99 3.62 13.12
N GLU A 153 6.08 4.13 12.28
CA GLU A 153 5.71 5.55 12.10
C GLU A 153 6.80 6.50 11.55
N GLU A 154 8.08 6.11 11.56
CA GLU A 154 9.17 6.82 10.87
C GLU A 154 9.28 6.37 9.40
N ASP A 155 9.57 5.09 9.17
CA ASP A 155 9.74 4.50 7.84
C ASP A 155 8.42 3.92 7.27
N PHE A 156 7.55 3.39 8.14
CA PHE A 156 6.37 2.63 7.71
C PHE A 156 5.26 2.56 8.76
N ILE A 157 4.01 2.48 8.31
CA ILE A 157 2.83 2.32 9.17
C ILE A 157 2.37 0.85 9.13
N LEU A 158 2.65 0.10 10.21
CA LEU A 158 2.26 -1.32 10.35
C LEU A 158 0.80 -1.50 10.81
N ALA A 159 0.16 -0.43 11.32
CA ALA A 159 -1.21 -0.42 11.76
C ALA A 159 -2.20 -0.75 10.62
N THR A 160 -3.02 -1.78 10.81
CA THR A 160 -4.02 -2.22 9.81
C THR A 160 -5.40 -1.60 9.98
N SER A 161 -5.61 -0.70 10.94
CA SER A 161 -6.92 -0.06 11.23
C SER A 161 -8.10 -1.05 11.38
N GLY A 162 -7.83 -2.27 11.86
CA GLY A 162 -8.83 -3.34 11.99
C GLY A 162 -9.19 -4.07 10.69
N PHE A 163 -8.50 -3.78 9.57
CA PHE A 163 -8.65 -4.53 8.33
C PHE A 163 -7.96 -5.88 8.41
N ASP A 164 -8.67 -6.91 7.94
CA ASP A 164 -8.11 -8.22 7.68
C ASP A 164 -7.39 -8.22 6.31
N MET A 165 -6.08 -8.50 6.33
CA MET A 165 -5.25 -8.68 5.13
C MET A 165 -5.11 -10.16 4.72
N GLY A 166 -5.75 -11.09 5.41
CA GLY A 166 -5.61 -12.52 5.18
C GLY A 166 -4.22 -13.03 5.58
N PHE A 167 -3.78 -14.09 4.92
CA PHE A 167 -2.49 -14.72 5.20
C PHE A 167 -1.40 -14.17 4.28
N ALA A 168 -0.22 -13.93 4.85
CA ALA A 168 0.98 -13.66 4.09
C ALA A 168 1.37 -14.88 3.25
N ALA A 169 2.04 -14.66 2.11
CA ALA A 169 2.74 -15.69 1.34
C ALA A 169 3.95 -16.27 2.11
N VAL A 170 4.18 -15.73 3.32
CA VAL A 170 5.41 -15.83 4.07
C VAL A 170 5.05 -16.32 5.46
N GLY A 171 5.55 -17.50 5.82
CA GLY A 171 5.21 -18.17 7.07
C GLY A 171 4.69 -19.57 6.81
N ASP A 172 3.41 -19.81 7.09
CA ASP A 172 2.75 -21.11 7.02
C ASP A 172 2.72 -21.65 5.56
N PRO A 173 3.42 -22.77 5.25
CA PRO A 173 3.51 -23.30 3.89
C PRO A 173 2.15 -23.65 3.28
N GLU A 174 1.20 -24.18 4.06
CA GLU A 174 -0.10 -24.63 3.55
C GLU A 174 -0.98 -23.46 3.09
N ARG A 175 -0.83 -22.29 3.73
CA ARG A 175 -1.66 -21.10 3.45
C ARG A 175 -1.11 -20.24 2.33
N ARG A 176 0.22 -20.26 2.15
CA ARG A 176 0.93 -19.59 1.05
C ARG A 176 0.39 -20.01 -0.32
N ASP A 177 0.23 -21.32 -0.51
CA ASP A 177 -0.02 -21.90 -1.83
C ASP A 177 -1.45 -21.61 -2.35
N VAL A 178 -2.38 -21.17 -1.49
CA VAL A 178 -3.78 -20.85 -1.87
C VAL A 178 -3.86 -19.66 -2.82
N ALA A 179 -3.23 -18.54 -2.48
CA ALA A 179 -3.26 -17.33 -3.31
C ALA A 179 -2.54 -17.55 -4.66
N LEU A 180 -1.43 -18.31 -4.65
CA LEU A 180 -0.71 -18.68 -5.87
C LEU A 180 -1.53 -19.64 -6.75
N ALA A 181 -2.22 -20.63 -6.16
CA ALA A 181 -3.11 -21.53 -6.88
C ALA A 181 -4.29 -20.78 -7.51
N GLY A 182 -4.88 -19.82 -6.79
CA GLY A 182 -5.93 -18.94 -7.31
C GLY A 182 -5.45 -18.13 -8.53
N LEU A 183 -4.27 -17.52 -8.45
CA LEU A 183 -3.65 -16.81 -9.58
C LEU A 183 -3.35 -17.73 -10.77
N ARG A 184 -2.86 -18.95 -10.54
CA ARG A 184 -2.60 -19.94 -11.61
C ARG A 184 -3.89 -20.42 -12.28
N ALA A 185 -4.96 -20.63 -11.52
CA ALA A 185 -6.28 -20.92 -12.07
C ALA A 185 -6.82 -19.74 -12.93
N ALA A 186 -6.59 -18.50 -12.49
CA ALA A 186 -6.92 -17.30 -13.27
C ALA A 186 -6.09 -17.17 -14.56
N GLU A 187 -4.79 -17.51 -14.53
CA GLU A 187 -3.94 -17.57 -15.72
C GLU A 187 -4.45 -18.61 -16.74
N THR A 188 -4.73 -19.85 -16.29
CA THR A 188 -5.28 -20.90 -17.15
C THR A 188 -6.64 -20.49 -17.75
N TRP A 189 -7.54 -19.91 -16.94
CA TRP A 189 -8.86 -19.47 -17.40
C TRP A 189 -8.79 -18.40 -18.51
N LEU A 190 -7.85 -17.46 -18.41
CA LEU A 190 -7.62 -16.45 -19.46
C LEU A 190 -7.09 -17.09 -20.75
N LEU A 191 -6.15 -18.04 -20.64
CA LEU A 191 -5.59 -18.74 -21.80
C LEU A 191 -6.61 -19.64 -22.51
N GLU A 192 -7.46 -20.35 -21.76
CA GLU A 192 -8.52 -21.20 -22.32
C GLU A 192 -9.62 -20.37 -23.01
N ARG A 193 -9.93 -19.20 -22.46
CA ARG A 193 -10.88 -18.25 -23.07
C ARG A 193 -10.37 -17.76 -24.42
N ASP A 194 -9.13 -17.28 -24.48
CA ASP A 194 -8.54 -16.73 -25.69
C ASP A 194 -8.27 -17.83 -26.75
N GLY A 195 -8.00 -19.06 -26.32
CA GLY A 195 -7.83 -20.23 -27.21
C GLY A 195 -9.13 -20.84 -27.75
N SER A 196 -10.30 -20.40 -27.28
CA SER A 196 -11.61 -20.95 -27.70
C SER A 196 -12.22 -20.25 -28.93
N ASP A 197 -11.69 -19.08 -29.34
CA ASP A 197 -12.27 -18.24 -30.40
C ASP A 197 -11.74 -18.56 -31.81
N ASP A 198 -10.67 -19.35 -31.93
CA ASP A 198 -9.99 -19.71 -33.19
C ASP A 198 -10.71 -20.86 -33.96
N GLY A 199 -12.03 -21.03 -33.73
CA GLY A 199 -12.70 -22.34 -33.83
C GLY A 199 -14.10 -22.39 -34.44
N GLY A 200 -14.61 -21.37 -35.13
CA GLY A 200 -15.87 -21.52 -35.89
C GLY A 200 -16.57 -20.24 -36.34
N GLY A 201 -16.29 -19.77 -37.55
CA GLY A 201 -16.87 -18.53 -38.07
C GLY A 201 -16.87 -18.37 -39.60
N GLY A 202 -16.99 -19.46 -40.37
CA GLY A 202 -17.11 -19.41 -41.82
C GLY A 202 -18.46 -18.86 -42.29
N GLY A 203 -18.68 -17.55 -42.15
CA GLY A 203 -19.90 -16.84 -42.54
C GLY A 203 -19.56 -15.55 -43.29
N ASP A 204 -19.88 -15.52 -44.58
CA ASP A 204 -19.77 -14.36 -45.46
C ASP A 204 -20.58 -13.17 -44.91
N CYS A 205 -19.91 -12.07 -44.55
CA CYS A 205 -20.55 -10.82 -44.15
C CYS A 205 -19.69 -9.60 -44.53
N ASP A 206 -20.35 -8.55 -45.03
CA ASP A 206 -19.69 -7.41 -45.66
C ASP A 206 -18.81 -6.57 -44.71
N VAL A 207 -17.66 -6.16 -45.22
CA VAL A 207 -16.68 -5.31 -44.51
C VAL A 207 -17.21 -3.89 -44.34
N LEU A 208 -17.53 -3.51 -43.10
CA LEU A 208 -17.76 -2.12 -42.68
C LEU A 208 -17.12 -1.86 -41.30
N ASP A 209 -15.98 -1.16 -41.29
CA ASP A 209 -15.36 -0.43 -40.16
C ASP A 209 -15.42 -1.07 -38.75
N GLY A 210 -14.89 -2.30 -38.60
CA GLY A 210 -14.89 -3.06 -37.33
C GLY A 210 -13.55 -3.14 -36.55
N ASP A 211 -12.40 -3.16 -37.25
CA ASP A 211 -11.12 -3.66 -36.72
C ASP A 211 -10.63 -3.00 -35.41
N SER A 212 -10.86 -1.69 -35.25
CA SER A 212 -10.30 -0.95 -34.10
C SER A 212 -10.88 -1.36 -32.74
N VAL A 213 -12.08 -1.93 -32.69
CA VAL A 213 -12.72 -2.33 -31.42
C VAL A 213 -12.27 -3.72 -30.98
N SER A 214 -12.12 -4.67 -31.92
CA SER A 214 -11.53 -5.98 -31.66
C SER A 214 -10.09 -5.87 -31.17
N ASP A 215 -9.27 -5.02 -31.78
CA ASP A 215 -7.88 -4.81 -31.40
C ASP A 215 -7.75 -4.30 -29.95
N THR A 216 -8.61 -3.36 -29.54
CA THR A 216 -8.59 -2.83 -28.16
C THR A 216 -9.09 -3.85 -27.13
N ALA A 217 -10.05 -4.72 -27.48
CA ALA A 217 -10.52 -5.79 -26.61
C ALA A 217 -9.44 -6.88 -26.42
N ALA A 218 -8.81 -7.32 -27.51
CA ALA A 218 -7.70 -8.27 -27.46
C ALA A 218 -6.48 -7.71 -26.69
N ALA A 219 -6.16 -6.42 -26.90
CA ALA A 219 -5.13 -5.74 -26.12
C ALA A 219 -5.47 -5.67 -24.62
N ALA A 220 -6.74 -5.47 -24.25
CA ALA A 220 -7.19 -5.48 -22.85
C ALA A 220 -7.10 -6.88 -22.21
N ALA A 221 -7.45 -7.94 -22.94
CA ALA A 221 -7.29 -9.32 -22.50
C ALA A 221 -5.82 -9.68 -22.24
N ALA A 222 -4.93 -9.36 -23.19
CA ALA A 222 -3.49 -9.55 -23.05
C ALA A 222 -2.90 -8.74 -21.89
N ALA A 223 -3.32 -7.47 -21.74
CA ALA A 223 -2.94 -6.60 -20.63
C ALA A 223 -3.36 -7.18 -19.27
N LEU A 224 -4.57 -7.73 -19.17
CA LEU A 224 -5.10 -8.38 -17.97
C LEU A 224 -4.25 -9.62 -17.59
N LEU A 225 -3.94 -10.48 -18.57
CA LEU A 225 -3.08 -11.65 -18.39
C LEU A 225 -1.66 -11.26 -17.91
N THR A 226 -1.08 -10.20 -18.47
CA THR A 226 0.24 -9.68 -18.03
C THR A 226 0.23 -9.27 -16.56
N ARG A 227 -0.86 -8.67 -16.07
CA ARG A 227 -1.02 -8.27 -14.66
C ARG A 227 -1.18 -9.45 -13.71
N VAL A 228 -1.88 -10.51 -14.12
CA VAL A 228 -1.94 -11.77 -13.38
C VAL A 228 -0.56 -12.43 -13.31
N ARG A 229 0.16 -12.50 -14.44
CA ARG A 229 1.52 -13.05 -14.53
C ARG A 229 2.54 -12.27 -13.70
N PHE A 230 2.45 -10.94 -13.68
CA PHE A 230 3.25 -10.11 -12.78
C PHE A 230 3.03 -10.48 -11.31
N ARG A 231 1.77 -10.63 -10.86
CA ARG A 231 1.47 -11.01 -9.47
C ARG A 231 1.96 -12.42 -9.13
N ILE A 232 1.85 -13.38 -10.05
CA ILE A 232 2.42 -14.73 -9.92
C ILE A 232 3.93 -14.65 -9.71
N ALA A 233 4.64 -13.93 -10.58
CA ALA A 233 6.09 -13.82 -10.56
C ALA A 233 6.58 -13.11 -9.28
N LEU A 234 5.93 -12.02 -8.89
CA LEU A 234 6.24 -11.28 -7.67
C LEU A 234 6.00 -12.13 -6.41
N HIS A 235 4.85 -12.81 -6.31
CA HIS A 235 4.52 -13.68 -5.19
C HIS A 235 5.53 -14.83 -5.07
N THR A 236 5.83 -15.51 -6.18
CA THR A 236 6.81 -16.61 -6.21
C THR A 236 8.21 -16.14 -5.81
N ALA A 237 8.63 -14.95 -6.27
CA ALA A 237 9.91 -14.36 -5.88
C ALA A 237 9.98 -14.00 -4.39
N MET A 238 8.93 -13.36 -3.84
CA MET A 238 8.84 -13.06 -2.41
C MET A 238 8.94 -14.33 -1.56
N VAL A 239 8.26 -15.39 -1.99
CA VAL A 239 8.27 -16.70 -1.34
C VAL A 239 9.68 -17.28 -1.25
N HIS A 240 10.41 -17.38 -2.36
CA HIS A 240 11.78 -17.93 -2.35
C HIS A 240 12.78 -17.04 -1.60
N LEU A 241 12.62 -15.71 -1.64
CA LEU A 241 13.44 -14.77 -0.86
C LEU A 241 13.26 -14.90 0.65
N PHE A 242 12.10 -15.41 1.09
CA PHE A 242 11.76 -15.56 2.51
C PHE A 242 12.04 -16.94 3.10
N GLN A 243 12.00 -17.97 2.26
CA GLN A 243 12.63 -19.24 2.60
C GLN A 243 14.14 -18.97 2.76
N ARG A 244 14.83 -19.71 3.65
CA ARG A 244 16.29 -19.56 3.75
C ARG A 244 16.84 -19.86 2.37
N PRO A 245 17.51 -18.90 1.69
CA PRO A 245 17.89 -19.16 0.32
C PRO A 245 18.94 -20.28 0.33
N ASN A 246 18.61 -21.40 -0.30
CA ASN A 246 19.61 -22.28 -0.88
C ASN A 246 20.06 -21.67 -2.22
N GLY A 247 21.12 -22.22 -2.84
CA GLY A 247 21.57 -21.79 -4.17
C GLY A 247 20.44 -21.79 -5.20
N ASP A 248 19.63 -22.84 -5.17
CA ASP A 248 18.53 -23.04 -6.10
C ASP A 248 17.35 -22.08 -5.84
N ASP A 249 17.06 -21.75 -4.58
CA ASP A 249 15.99 -20.81 -4.21
C ASP A 249 16.33 -19.37 -4.63
N ALA A 250 17.59 -18.94 -4.45
CA ALA A 250 18.05 -17.63 -4.93
C ALA A 250 18.00 -17.55 -6.47
N ALA A 251 18.36 -18.62 -7.17
CA ALA A 251 18.27 -18.70 -8.62
C ALA A 251 16.80 -18.69 -9.12
N ALA A 252 15.90 -19.42 -8.46
CA ALA A 252 14.47 -19.43 -8.76
C ALA A 252 13.83 -18.04 -8.52
N ALA A 253 14.12 -17.40 -7.38
CA ALA A 253 13.70 -16.04 -7.09
C ALA A 253 14.18 -15.06 -8.19
N ARG A 254 15.46 -15.15 -8.58
CA ARG A 254 16.06 -14.33 -9.63
C ARG A 254 15.37 -14.52 -10.98
N GLN A 255 15.04 -15.76 -11.36
CA GLN A 255 14.30 -16.04 -12.60
C GLN A 255 12.90 -15.43 -12.58
N CYS A 256 12.17 -15.55 -11.47
CA CYS A 256 10.85 -14.93 -11.31
C CYS A 256 10.92 -13.39 -11.35
N LEU A 257 11.95 -12.78 -10.75
CA LEU A 257 12.15 -11.32 -10.80
C LEU A 257 12.55 -10.82 -12.20
N ASP A 258 13.30 -11.62 -12.97
CA ASP A 258 13.61 -11.31 -14.37
C ASP A 258 12.32 -11.32 -15.22
N GLN A 259 11.44 -12.31 -15.02
CA GLN A 259 10.10 -12.34 -15.64
C GLN A 259 9.24 -11.14 -15.21
N ALA A 260 9.22 -10.81 -13.92
CA ALA A 260 8.48 -9.66 -13.40
C ALA A 260 8.99 -8.33 -13.99
N THR A 261 10.29 -8.22 -14.29
CA THR A 261 10.85 -7.05 -14.98
C THR A 261 10.26 -6.88 -16.38
N THR A 262 10.14 -7.97 -17.15
CA THR A 262 9.51 -7.95 -18.47
C THR A 262 8.03 -7.58 -18.38
N TYR A 263 7.27 -8.21 -17.47
CA TYR A 263 5.84 -7.91 -17.31
C TYR A 263 5.58 -6.45 -16.88
N LEU A 264 6.45 -5.84 -16.06
CA LEU A 264 6.35 -4.43 -15.71
C LEU A 264 6.61 -3.51 -16.91
N ALA A 265 7.55 -3.86 -17.80
CA ALA A 265 7.78 -3.12 -19.04
C ALA A 265 6.58 -3.21 -20.00
N ASP A 266 5.97 -4.40 -20.12
CA ASP A 266 4.75 -4.61 -20.90
C ASP A 266 3.56 -3.81 -20.30
N MET A 267 3.36 -3.88 -18.98
CA MET A 267 2.35 -3.06 -18.28
C MET A 267 2.56 -1.56 -18.51
N ARG A 268 3.82 -1.09 -18.55
CA ARG A 268 4.15 0.32 -18.81
C ARG A 268 3.77 0.74 -20.23
N ALA A 269 3.92 -0.16 -21.21
CA ALA A 269 3.48 0.05 -22.59
C ALA A 269 1.94 -0.01 -22.73
N ASP A 270 1.28 -0.89 -21.98
CA ASP A 270 -0.17 -1.04 -22.00
C ASP A 270 -0.93 0.22 -21.55
N LEU A 271 -0.34 1.04 -20.68
CA LEU A 271 -0.95 2.32 -20.25
C LEU A 271 -1.30 3.26 -21.41
N ALA A 272 -0.61 3.14 -22.55
CA ALA A 272 -0.91 3.89 -23.78
C ALA A 272 -1.90 3.16 -24.71
N ARG A 273 -2.04 1.83 -24.57
CA ARG A 273 -2.92 0.98 -25.41
C ARG A 273 -4.33 0.86 -24.84
N VAL A 274 -4.45 0.80 -23.52
CA VAL A 274 -5.72 0.63 -22.79
C VAL A 274 -6.01 1.92 -22.01
N PRO A 275 -6.67 2.91 -22.64
CA PRO A 275 -7.01 4.16 -21.98
C PRO A 275 -8.02 3.93 -20.83
N PRO A 276 -8.06 4.82 -19.81
CA PRO A 276 -9.01 4.68 -18.72
C PRO A 276 -10.46 4.76 -19.22
N PRO A 277 -11.40 4.02 -18.60
CA PRO A 277 -12.79 3.96 -19.05
C PRO A 277 -13.45 5.33 -18.98
N LYS A 278 -14.00 5.79 -20.11
CA LYS A 278 -14.79 7.03 -20.21
C LYS A 278 -16.18 6.82 -19.60
N ARG A 279 -16.28 6.84 -18.27
CA ARG A 279 -17.58 6.96 -17.60
C ARG A 279 -17.90 8.43 -17.41
N GLU A 280 -19.02 8.88 -17.97
CA GLU A 280 -19.60 10.18 -17.61
C GLU A 280 -19.84 10.17 -16.10
N VAL A 281 -19.16 11.06 -15.38
CA VAL A 281 -19.50 11.33 -13.99
C VAL A 281 -20.92 11.86 -14.02
N GLY A 282 -21.86 11.07 -13.50
CA GLY A 282 -23.25 11.48 -13.37
C GLY A 282 -23.31 12.72 -12.50
N ALA A 283 -23.31 13.89 -13.15
CA ALA A 283 -23.75 15.12 -12.53
C ALA A 283 -25.12 14.81 -11.92
N GLY A 284 -25.26 15.11 -10.62
CA GLY A 284 -26.48 14.78 -9.90
C GLY A 284 -27.67 15.29 -10.70
N ARG A 285 -28.66 14.40 -10.95
CA ARG A 285 -29.94 14.81 -11.52
C ARG A 285 -30.50 15.88 -10.59
N GLY A 286 -30.36 17.15 -10.99
CA GLY A 286 -31.18 18.21 -10.46
C GLY A 286 -32.61 17.81 -10.75
N GLU A 287 -33.42 17.69 -9.70
CA GLU A 287 -34.85 17.49 -9.85
C GLU A 287 -35.43 18.76 -10.49
N GLU A 288 -35.53 18.77 -11.82
CA GLU A 288 -36.40 19.68 -12.56
C GLU A 288 -37.86 19.33 -12.22
N ASN A 289 -38.28 19.68 -11.01
CA ASN A 289 -39.68 19.82 -10.68
C ASN A 289 -40.24 20.99 -11.47
N GLY A 290 -40.68 20.71 -12.70
CA GLY A 290 -41.56 21.58 -13.42
C GLY A 290 -42.90 21.64 -12.69
N ASP A 291 -43.27 22.83 -12.21
CA ASP A 291 -44.65 23.11 -11.85
C ASP A 291 -45.12 24.40 -12.54
N ALA A 292 -46.36 24.37 -13.00
CA ALA A 292 -46.85 25.29 -14.02
C ALA A 292 -47.84 26.32 -13.46
N SER A 293 -47.55 27.59 -13.70
CA SER A 293 -48.51 28.69 -13.81
C SER A 293 -49.42 29.01 -12.61
N GLY A 294 -49.12 30.11 -11.93
CA GLY A 294 -50.08 30.85 -11.08
C GLY A 294 -49.82 32.35 -11.16
N LYS A 295 -50.80 33.15 -11.60
CA LYS A 295 -50.68 34.62 -11.79
C LYS A 295 -51.22 35.42 -10.59
N SER A 296 -50.45 36.39 -10.11
CA SER A 296 -50.87 37.68 -9.51
C SER A 296 -49.60 38.54 -9.34
N GLN A 297 -49.51 39.79 -9.82
CA GLN A 297 -49.97 41.05 -9.17
C GLN A 297 -49.52 41.14 -7.69
N SER A 298 -48.83 42.17 -7.19
CA SER A 298 -48.25 43.41 -7.76
C SER A 298 -47.01 43.81 -6.90
N GLU A 299 -46.28 44.93 -7.01
CA GLU A 299 -46.47 46.22 -7.72
C GLU A 299 -45.10 46.83 -8.12
N ALA A 300 -44.88 48.16 -8.06
CA ALA A 300 -43.58 48.80 -8.36
C ALA A 300 -43.23 49.99 -7.43
N ALA A 301 -41.98 49.99 -6.93
CA ALA A 301 -41.19 51.12 -6.42
C ALA A 301 -39.73 50.62 -6.30
N GLY A 302 -38.65 51.38 -6.53
CA GLY A 302 -38.50 52.81 -6.83
C GLY A 302 -37.22 53.32 -6.15
N SER A 303 -36.43 54.18 -6.82
CA SER A 303 -35.05 54.66 -6.46
C SER A 303 -33.98 53.55 -6.39
N ASP A 304 -32.86 53.62 -7.13
CA ASP A 304 -31.77 54.62 -7.13
C ASP A 304 -31.03 54.73 -5.79
N GLU A 305 -29.84 54.14 -5.71
CA GLU A 305 -28.62 54.95 -5.65
C GLU A 305 -27.39 54.13 -6.09
N SER A 306 -26.48 54.79 -6.81
CA SER A 306 -25.20 54.22 -7.24
C SER A 306 -24.07 55.00 -6.58
N GLU A 307 -23.27 54.37 -5.74
CA GLU A 307 -21.94 54.89 -5.40
C GLU A 307 -20.84 53.85 -5.57
N ARG A 308 -19.71 54.35 -6.10
CA ARG A 308 -18.61 53.57 -6.65
C ARG A 308 -17.33 54.38 -6.47
N LEU A 309 -16.59 54.13 -5.38
CA LEU A 309 -15.26 54.72 -5.21
C LEU A 309 -14.19 53.66 -4.96
N LYS A 310 -13.19 53.71 -5.85
CA LYS A 310 -11.87 53.07 -5.79
C LYS A 310 -10.90 54.05 -5.09
N VAL A 311 -9.58 53.78 -5.13
CA VAL A 311 -8.46 54.69 -4.76
C VAL A 311 -8.21 54.73 -3.23
N GLU A 312 -7.00 54.64 -2.67
CA GLU A 312 -5.67 54.26 -3.21
C GLU A 312 -4.76 53.64 -2.13
N SER A 313 -3.71 52.99 -2.63
CA SER A 313 -2.46 52.60 -1.98
C SER A 313 -1.63 53.75 -1.41
N GLU A 314 -1.04 53.56 -0.23
CA GLU A 314 0.21 54.25 0.17
C GLU A 314 1.16 53.33 0.96
N SER A 315 2.45 53.66 0.96
CA SER A 315 3.54 52.84 1.50
C SER A 315 4.48 53.64 2.41
N LYS A 316 4.89 53.00 3.53
CA LYS A 316 6.07 53.23 4.42
C LYS A 316 5.69 52.63 5.80
N GLY A 317 6.54 51.98 6.57
CA GLY A 317 8.01 51.88 6.51
C GLY A 317 8.58 52.30 7.87
N GLY A 318 8.85 51.34 8.76
CA GLY A 318 9.37 51.58 10.12
C GLY A 318 9.60 50.26 10.86
N ALA A 319 10.72 50.16 11.59
CA ALA A 319 11.26 48.90 12.10
C ALA A 319 10.85 48.57 13.56
N GLY A 320 10.97 47.29 13.93
CA GLY A 320 10.89 46.79 15.31
C GLY A 320 11.28 45.31 15.35
N GLU A 321 12.26 44.96 16.19
CA GLU A 321 12.92 43.64 16.20
C GLU A 321 12.09 42.53 16.89
N GLY A 322 12.29 41.29 16.46
CA GLY A 322 11.75 40.08 17.11
C GLY A 322 12.34 38.82 16.49
N ALA A 323 13.06 38.03 17.28
CA ALA A 323 13.87 36.91 16.79
C ALA A 323 13.03 35.79 16.15
N ASN A 324 13.44 35.31 14.97
CA ASN A 324 12.92 34.08 14.37
C ASN A 324 14.06 33.07 14.18
N SER A 325 14.10 32.05 15.04
CA SER A 325 14.99 30.89 14.89
C SER A 325 14.41 29.92 13.86
N GLY A 326 14.56 30.26 12.58
CA GLY A 326 14.19 29.38 11.48
C GLY A 326 15.12 28.18 11.37
N GLY A 327 14.70 27.04 11.93
CA GLY A 327 15.32 25.75 11.63
C GLY A 327 14.99 25.35 10.20
N GLY A 328 15.92 25.57 9.27
CA GLY A 328 15.79 25.13 7.89
C GLY A 328 15.90 23.62 7.79
N ALA A 329 14.77 22.93 7.60
CA ALA A 329 14.78 21.61 7.01
C ALA A 329 15.29 21.74 5.57
N VAL A 330 16.41 21.08 5.27
CA VAL A 330 17.02 21.11 3.94
C VAL A 330 16.14 20.32 2.99
N ASP A 331 15.67 20.97 1.94
CA ASP A 331 14.87 20.35 0.89
C ASP A 331 15.77 19.38 0.09
N GLY A 332 15.48 18.08 0.22
CA GLY A 332 16.24 16.98 -0.35
C GLY A 332 15.31 15.81 -0.61
N GLY A 333 14.54 15.89 -1.69
CA GLY A 333 13.43 14.97 -1.96
C GLY A 333 12.81 15.08 -3.35
N GLU A 334 13.63 15.23 -4.39
CA GLU A 334 13.17 15.15 -5.80
C GLU A 334 12.76 13.70 -6.19
N ALA A 335 11.65 13.20 -5.64
CA ALA A 335 11.05 11.92 -6.06
C ALA A 335 9.53 11.77 -5.80
N LEU A 336 8.91 12.59 -4.95
CA LEU A 336 7.49 12.42 -4.59
C LEU A 336 6.56 13.14 -5.58
N GLY A 337 6.10 12.39 -6.59
CA GLY A 337 5.37 12.86 -7.77
C GLY A 337 4.10 13.70 -7.49
N GLY A 338 4.27 15.02 -7.35
CA GLY A 338 3.21 16.02 -7.28
C GLY A 338 2.54 16.34 -8.62
N GLY A 339 2.31 15.34 -9.46
CA GLY A 339 1.61 15.48 -10.74
C GLY A 339 0.09 15.36 -10.63
N ALA A 340 -0.63 15.74 -11.68
CA ALA A 340 -2.03 15.34 -11.82
C ALA A 340 -2.11 13.81 -11.95
N LEU A 341 -3.10 13.20 -11.30
CA LEU A 341 -3.28 11.74 -11.35
C LEU A 341 -3.75 11.29 -12.74
N ASP A 342 -3.19 10.19 -13.23
CA ASP A 342 -3.58 9.50 -14.47
C ASP A 342 -4.73 8.49 -14.26
N TRP A 343 -5.40 8.58 -13.11
CA TRP A 343 -6.56 7.81 -12.69
C TRP A 343 -7.40 8.62 -11.68
N ASP A 344 -8.67 8.27 -11.51
CA ASP A 344 -9.59 8.90 -10.56
C ASP A 344 -9.69 8.09 -9.24
N PRO A 345 -9.21 8.63 -8.10
CA PRO A 345 -9.30 7.97 -6.79
C PRO A 345 -10.69 7.93 -6.15
N SER A 346 -11.65 8.66 -6.71
CA SER A 346 -13.08 8.48 -6.43
C SER A 346 -13.79 7.98 -7.70
N GLY A 347 -13.09 7.13 -8.47
CA GLY A 347 -13.50 6.49 -9.72
C GLY A 347 -13.93 5.02 -9.55
N LEU A 348 -13.96 4.26 -10.65
CA LEU A 348 -14.46 2.87 -10.66
C LEU A 348 -13.77 2.01 -9.60
N GLY A 349 -14.52 1.47 -8.65
CA GLY A 349 -13.99 0.61 -7.58
C GLY A 349 -13.36 1.32 -6.38
N PHE A 350 -13.21 2.65 -6.38
CA PHE A 350 -12.51 3.39 -5.31
C PHE A 350 -13.34 4.53 -4.71
N ASP A 351 -13.11 4.80 -3.43
CA ASP A 351 -13.38 6.09 -2.81
C ASP A 351 -12.33 6.42 -1.74
N ARG A 352 -11.75 7.63 -1.83
CA ARG A 352 -10.78 8.15 -0.85
C ARG A 352 -11.38 8.30 0.55
N LYS A 353 -12.69 8.55 0.66
CA LYS A 353 -13.33 8.95 1.92
C LYS A 353 -13.87 7.78 2.75
N VAL A 354 -14.01 6.59 2.15
CA VAL A 354 -14.70 5.41 2.72
C VAL A 354 -14.19 4.97 4.12
N ASN A 355 -12.91 5.20 4.42
CA ASN A 355 -12.29 4.78 5.68
C ASN A 355 -11.91 5.91 6.63
N LEU A 356 -12.29 7.17 6.36
CA LEU A 356 -11.91 8.27 7.23
C LEU A 356 -12.35 8.03 8.68
N THR A 357 -13.56 7.50 8.89
CA THR A 357 -14.12 7.13 10.21
C THR A 357 -13.44 5.91 10.87
N LYS A 358 -12.61 5.17 10.14
CA LYS A 358 -11.79 4.04 10.64
C LYS A 358 -10.34 4.45 10.91
N MET A 359 -9.96 5.70 10.63
CA MET A 359 -8.68 6.22 11.08
C MET A 359 -8.66 6.28 12.61
N GLY A 360 -7.47 6.09 13.19
CA GLY A 360 -7.27 6.24 14.63
C GLY A 360 -7.43 7.68 15.11
N PRO A 361 -7.02 8.01 16.34
CA PRO A 361 -7.08 9.37 16.88
C PRO A 361 -5.99 10.29 16.26
N ALA A 362 -6.02 10.42 14.93
CA ALA A 362 -5.19 11.34 14.15
C ALA A 362 -6.09 12.25 13.29
N PRO A 363 -5.71 13.54 13.08
CA PRO A 363 -6.46 14.44 12.21
C PRO A 363 -6.57 13.90 10.77
N PRO A 364 -7.67 14.17 10.04
CA PRO A 364 -7.81 13.78 8.64
C PRO A 364 -6.69 14.36 7.76
N ARG A 365 -5.94 13.48 7.08
CA ARG A 365 -4.86 13.85 6.15
C ARG A 365 -5.22 13.43 4.72
N VAL A 366 -4.99 14.33 3.76
CA VAL A 366 -5.13 14.01 2.33
C VAL A 366 -3.84 13.37 1.84
N VAL A 367 -3.85 12.05 1.65
CA VAL A 367 -2.71 11.30 1.11
C VAL A 367 -2.47 11.66 -0.35
N LYS A 368 -1.21 11.91 -0.71
CA LYS A 368 -0.76 12.01 -2.11
C LYS A 368 -0.60 10.59 -2.66
N LEU A 369 -1.46 10.21 -3.60
CA LEU A 369 -1.42 8.90 -4.26
C LEU A 369 -0.43 8.93 -5.43
N HIS A 370 0.15 7.78 -5.77
CA HIS A 370 0.94 7.64 -6.99
C HIS A 370 0.06 7.62 -8.24
N THR A 371 0.64 8.01 -9.38
CA THR A 371 0.08 7.70 -10.71
C THR A 371 0.26 6.21 -11.01
N ARG A 372 -0.54 5.65 -11.91
CA ARG A 372 -0.38 4.27 -12.41
C ARG A 372 1.01 4.10 -13.04
N ALA A 373 1.45 5.11 -13.80
CA ALA A 373 2.81 5.23 -14.31
C ALA A 373 3.89 5.11 -13.21
N ALA A 374 3.84 5.98 -12.19
CA ALA A 374 4.83 5.99 -11.10
C ALA A 374 4.76 4.72 -10.23
N ALA A 375 3.60 4.07 -10.14
CA ALA A 375 3.44 2.80 -9.46
C ALA A 375 4.23 1.68 -10.16
N ILE A 376 4.12 1.56 -11.48
CA ILE A 376 4.90 0.60 -12.26
C ILE A 376 6.40 0.88 -12.12
N ASP A 377 6.79 2.16 -12.18
CA ASP A 377 8.18 2.58 -12.02
C ASP A 377 8.72 2.26 -10.60
N HIS A 378 7.90 2.41 -9.55
CA HIS A 378 8.20 2.00 -8.16
C HIS A 378 8.39 0.48 -8.04
N PHE A 379 7.48 -0.32 -8.60
CA PHE A 379 7.61 -1.78 -8.59
C PHE A 379 8.80 -2.27 -9.43
N ALA A 380 9.18 -1.57 -10.50
CA ALA A 380 10.41 -1.84 -11.23
C ALA A 380 11.66 -1.54 -10.40
N GLY A 381 11.65 -0.46 -9.59
CA GLY A 381 12.67 -0.16 -8.60
C GLY A 381 12.82 -1.27 -7.54
N LEU A 382 11.70 -1.70 -6.95
CA LEU A 382 11.63 -2.81 -6.00
C LEU A 382 12.19 -4.11 -6.60
N VAL A 383 11.68 -4.55 -7.75
CA VAL A 383 12.13 -5.77 -8.44
C VAL A 383 13.62 -5.71 -8.76
N ARG A 384 14.13 -4.57 -9.24
CA ARG A 384 15.57 -4.34 -9.47
C ARG A 384 16.41 -4.48 -8.20
N GLN A 385 15.95 -3.96 -7.07
CA GLN A 385 16.66 -4.06 -5.79
C GLN A 385 16.65 -5.50 -5.26
N LEU A 386 15.50 -6.21 -5.34
CA LEU A 386 15.40 -7.63 -4.97
C LEU A 386 16.29 -8.54 -5.85
N ARG A 387 16.48 -8.21 -7.13
CA ARG A 387 17.40 -8.95 -8.02
C ARG A 387 18.84 -8.89 -7.53
N ARG A 388 19.32 -7.72 -7.09
CA ARG A 388 20.69 -7.57 -6.53
C ARG A 388 20.88 -8.44 -5.30
N VAL A 389 19.87 -8.53 -4.42
CA VAL A 389 19.88 -9.41 -3.24
C VAL A 389 20.03 -10.88 -3.65
N CYS A 390 19.29 -11.34 -4.68
CA CYS A 390 19.43 -12.70 -5.21
C CYS A 390 20.84 -12.95 -5.79
N ASP A 391 21.40 -11.98 -6.51
CA ASP A 391 22.72 -12.12 -7.16
C ASP A 391 23.84 -12.28 -6.13
N VAL A 392 23.83 -11.48 -5.06
CA VAL A 392 24.80 -11.59 -3.96
C VAL A 392 24.59 -12.86 -3.14
N ALA A 393 23.33 -13.25 -2.89
CA ALA A 393 23.04 -14.53 -2.23
C ALA A 393 23.64 -15.70 -3.03
N GLY A 394 23.39 -15.75 -4.34
CA GLY A 394 23.91 -16.78 -5.25
C GLY A 394 25.44 -16.83 -5.28
N LEU A 395 26.11 -15.68 -5.39
CA LEU A 395 27.58 -15.60 -5.35
C LEU A 395 28.16 -16.19 -4.06
N TYR A 396 27.58 -15.83 -2.91
CA TYR A 396 28.05 -16.23 -1.59
C TYR A 396 27.75 -17.70 -1.25
N GLN A 397 26.64 -18.23 -1.77
CA GLN A 397 26.31 -19.66 -1.71
C GLN A 397 27.26 -20.49 -2.57
N GLY A 398 27.54 -20.04 -3.80
CA GLY A 398 28.50 -20.67 -4.72
C GLY A 398 29.96 -20.62 -4.24
N GLY A 399 30.25 -20.02 -3.08
CA GLY A 399 31.59 -19.97 -2.49
C GLY A 399 32.53 -18.95 -3.15
N HIS A 400 32.04 -18.18 -4.12
CA HIS A 400 32.79 -17.14 -4.83
C HIS A 400 32.60 -15.75 -4.22
N GLY A 401 31.49 -15.50 -3.52
CA GLY A 401 31.19 -14.24 -2.85
C GLY A 401 31.97 -14.07 -1.55
N ALA A 402 32.64 -12.92 -1.43
CA ALA A 402 33.27 -12.46 -0.20
C ALA A 402 32.37 -11.45 0.53
N LEU A 403 32.65 -11.19 1.82
CA LEU A 403 31.98 -10.15 2.60
C LEU A 403 32.02 -8.76 1.92
N HIS A 404 33.08 -8.44 1.16
CA HIS A 404 33.18 -7.16 0.47
C HIS A 404 32.11 -7.00 -0.64
N GLU A 405 31.65 -8.08 -1.27
CA GLU A 405 30.55 -8.03 -2.26
C GLU A 405 29.22 -7.73 -1.59
N VAL A 406 28.98 -8.32 -0.42
CA VAL A 406 27.79 -8.02 0.41
C VAL A 406 27.81 -6.55 0.86
N LEU A 407 28.95 -6.04 1.30
CA LEU A 407 29.11 -4.64 1.70
C LEU A 407 29.02 -3.67 0.52
N ALA A 408 29.59 -4.01 -0.64
CA ALA A 408 29.49 -3.19 -1.86
C ALA A 408 28.05 -3.14 -2.38
N MET A 409 27.31 -4.25 -2.33
CA MET A 409 25.89 -4.26 -2.62
C MET A 409 25.12 -3.39 -1.63
N LEU A 410 25.32 -3.56 -0.31
CA LEU A 410 24.64 -2.74 0.70
C LEU A 410 24.92 -1.24 0.52
N SER A 411 26.16 -0.86 0.19
CA SER A 411 26.50 0.52 -0.19
C SER A 411 25.72 0.97 -1.42
N SER A 412 25.79 0.23 -2.53
CA SER A 412 25.08 0.58 -3.78
C SER A 412 23.56 0.54 -3.67
N MET A 413 23.02 -0.18 -2.67
CA MET A 413 21.61 -0.15 -2.32
C MET A 413 21.29 1.12 -1.54
N SER A 414 22.13 1.52 -0.59
CA SER A 414 21.98 2.77 0.18
C SER A 414 22.11 4.02 -0.70
N ASP A 415 22.98 4.00 -1.71
CA ASP A 415 23.15 5.09 -2.68
C ASP A 415 21.90 5.30 -3.56
N ASP A 416 21.09 4.25 -3.72
CA ASP A 416 19.87 4.20 -4.55
C ASP A 416 18.58 4.60 -3.80
N ASP A 417 18.68 5.09 -2.55
CA ASP A 417 17.59 5.33 -1.58
C ASP A 417 16.53 4.20 -1.56
N PRO A 418 16.84 3.05 -0.95
CA PRO A 418 16.05 1.85 -1.09
C PRO A 418 14.79 1.96 -0.23
N GLY A 419 13.62 1.88 -0.88
CA GLY A 419 12.33 1.85 -0.20
C GLY A 419 12.27 0.79 0.89
N VAL A 420 11.51 1.06 1.96
CA VAL A 420 11.45 0.26 3.18
C VAL A 420 11.19 -1.24 2.92
N VAL A 421 10.40 -1.56 1.89
CA VAL A 421 10.14 -2.94 1.46
C VAL A 421 11.43 -3.61 0.99
N SER A 422 12.17 -3.00 0.07
CA SER A 422 13.46 -3.50 -0.43
C SER A 422 14.47 -3.68 0.70
N ARG A 423 14.55 -2.72 1.63
CA ARG A 423 15.38 -2.82 2.84
C ARG A 423 14.97 -4.03 3.69
N SER A 424 13.68 -4.22 3.95
CA SER A 424 13.16 -5.34 4.75
C SER A 424 13.56 -6.69 4.17
N PHE A 425 13.27 -6.91 2.88
CA PHE A 425 13.58 -8.16 2.20
C PHE A 425 15.10 -8.41 2.11
N ALA A 426 15.92 -7.36 1.91
CA ALA A 426 17.37 -7.48 1.92
C ALA A 426 17.89 -7.87 3.32
N THR A 427 17.47 -7.17 4.38
CA THR A 427 17.81 -7.49 5.78
C THR A 427 17.44 -8.94 6.11
N LEU A 428 16.26 -9.39 5.70
CA LEU A 428 15.78 -10.76 5.94
C LEU A 428 16.57 -11.81 5.15
N ALA A 429 16.83 -11.60 3.87
CA ALA A 429 17.63 -12.52 3.06
C ALA A 429 19.10 -12.61 3.54
N LEU A 430 19.66 -11.48 4.02
CA LEU A 430 21.06 -11.38 4.41
C LEU A 430 21.35 -11.79 5.86
N LEU A 431 20.45 -11.54 6.82
CA LEU A 431 20.76 -11.68 8.26
C LEU A 431 20.00 -12.82 8.96
N ARG A 432 18.93 -13.36 8.36
CA ARG A 432 18.06 -14.35 9.00
C ARG A 432 18.77 -15.71 9.12
N GLY A 433 19.28 -15.99 10.32
CA GLY A 433 20.04 -17.21 10.62
C GLY A 433 21.55 -17.06 10.44
N GLY A 434 22.08 -15.83 10.50
CA GLY A 434 23.48 -15.50 10.21
C GLY A 434 23.63 -14.84 8.84
N LEU A 435 24.85 -14.44 8.49
CA LEU A 435 25.12 -13.79 7.20
C LEU A 435 24.91 -14.79 6.05
N LEU A 436 23.83 -14.61 5.30
CA LEU A 436 23.37 -15.50 4.23
C LEU A 436 23.31 -16.98 4.71
N GLY A 437 22.78 -17.16 5.92
CA GLY A 437 22.62 -18.47 6.57
C GLY A 437 23.90 -19.10 7.13
N LYS A 438 25.05 -18.40 7.09
CA LYS A 438 26.33 -18.84 7.68
C LYS A 438 26.68 -18.01 8.91
N HIS A 439 27.49 -18.56 9.81
CA HIS A 439 28.01 -17.80 10.95
C HIS A 439 28.87 -16.62 10.47
N MET A 440 28.73 -15.43 11.07
CA MET A 440 29.49 -14.23 10.64
C MET A 440 31.01 -14.43 10.66
N GLY A 441 31.52 -15.27 11.57
CA GLY A 441 32.94 -15.64 11.59
C GLY A 441 33.41 -16.34 10.31
N ASP A 442 32.60 -17.23 9.73
CA ASP A 442 32.91 -17.90 8.46
C ASP A 442 32.91 -16.88 7.30
N ALA A 443 31.98 -15.92 7.32
CA ALA A 443 31.93 -14.83 6.32
C ALA A 443 33.21 -13.99 6.30
N VAL A 444 33.66 -13.54 7.48
CA VAL A 444 34.85 -12.72 7.64
C VAL A 444 36.09 -13.52 7.25
N LEU A 445 36.21 -14.77 7.71
CA LEU A 445 37.32 -15.65 7.35
C LEU A 445 37.36 -15.89 5.84
N ARG A 446 36.25 -16.26 5.20
CA ARG A 446 36.14 -16.40 3.72
C ARG A 446 36.52 -15.14 2.97
N SER A 447 36.15 -13.95 3.47
CA SER A 447 36.59 -12.71 2.81
C SER A 447 38.10 -12.50 2.88
N VAL A 448 38.76 -12.91 3.96
CA VAL A 448 40.22 -12.88 4.07
C VAL A 448 40.84 -13.95 3.17
N TRP A 449 40.29 -15.17 3.13
CA TRP A 449 40.77 -16.26 2.27
C TRP A 449 40.70 -15.88 0.77
N LEU A 450 39.57 -15.33 0.31
CA LEU A 450 39.35 -14.89 -1.07
C LEU A 450 40.18 -13.65 -1.43
N SER A 451 40.49 -12.77 -0.48
CA SER A 451 41.38 -11.62 -0.68
C SER A 451 42.88 -11.96 -0.59
N GLY A 452 43.23 -13.20 -0.21
CA GLY A 452 44.55 -13.78 -0.42
C GLY A 452 45.33 -14.15 0.83
N THR A 453 45.26 -15.42 1.23
CA THR A 453 46.42 -16.27 1.59
C THR A 453 45.99 -17.74 1.71
N THR A 454 46.95 -18.67 1.70
CA THR A 454 46.75 -20.13 1.52
C THR A 454 45.80 -20.80 2.53
N LEU A 455 45.06 -21.83 2.06
CA LEU A 455 44.19 -22.70 2.86
C LEU A 455 44.86 -23.25 4.14
N PRO A 456 44.18 -23.19 5.30
CA PRO A 456 44.32 -24.17 6.37
C PRO A 456 43.49 -25.43 6.05
N PRO A 457 43.75 -26.57 6.72
CA PRO A 457 42.89 -27.75 6.62
C PRO A 457 41.49 -27.48 7.18
N GLU A 458 40.50 -28.23 6.71
CA GLU A 458 39.14 -28.24 7.29
C GLU A 458 39.21 -28.64 8.77
N VAL A 459 38.68 -27.78 9.65
CA VAL A 459 38.48 -28.10 11.06
C VAL A 459 37.04 -28.55 11.21
N ASP A 460 36.86 -29.86 11.25
CA ASP A 460 35.55 -30.48 11.43
C ASP A 460 35.18 -30.43 12.93
N ILE A 461 34.34 -29.46 13.31
CA ILE A 461 33.97 -29.17 14.72
C ILE A 461 32.93 -30.18 15.25
N ALA A 462 33.07 -31.45 14.86
CA ALA A 462 32.19 -32.56 15.19
C ALA A 462 32.93 -33.73 15.88
N ALA A 463 34.19 -33.53 16.29
CA ALA A 463 35.03 -34.58 16.89
C ALA A 463 35.50 -34.32 18.34
N ASP A 464 35.49 -33.06 18.83
CA ASP A 464 36.02 -32.69 20.16
C ASP A 464 34.94 -32.44 21.23
N ALA A 465 33.73 -32.99 21.04
CA ALA A 465 32.67 -32.97 22.07
C ALA A 465 32.85 -34.05 23.15
N ASP A 466 33.60 -35.12 22.86
CA ASP A 466 33.78 -36.29 23.75
C ASP A 466 35.05 -36.21 24.64
N ALA A 467 35.68 -35.03 24.74
CA ALA A 467 36.95 -34.82 25.46
C ALA A 467 36.82 -34.04 26.78
N PHE A 468 35.61 -33.65 27.18
CA PHE A 468 35.33 -32.92 28.42
C PHE A 468 34.04 -33.44 29.08
N ASP A 469 34.10 -34.65 29.64
CA ASP A 469 33.16 -35.07 30.68
C ASP A 469 33.90 -35.81 31.81
N ASP A 470 33.74 -35.21 32.99
CA ASP A 470 34.22 -35.49 34.35
C ASP A 470 35.05 -36.74 34.68
N ASN A 471 36.21 -36.45 35.26
CA ASN A 471 37.01 -37.37 36.08
C ASN A 471 37.20 -36.76 37.49
N ASP A 472 36.11 -36.53 38.22
CA ASP A 472 36.15 -36.28 39.68
C ASP A 472 34.81 -36.58 40.39
N ASP A 473 34.68 -37.78 40.98
CA ASP A 473 33.96 -37.90 42.27
C ASP A 473 34.52 -39.08 43.10
N GLY A 474 35.61 -38.79 43.81
CA GLY A 474 36.30 -39.73 44.70
C GLY A 474 35.66 -39.82 46.09
N GLY A 475 34.50 -40.45 46.22
CA GLY A 475 33.90 -40.80 47.51
C GLY A 475 34.50 -42.07 48.14
N GLY A 476 35.36 -41.94 49.15
CA GLY A 476 36.06 -43.06 49.78
C GLY A 476 35.36 -43.73 50.96
N GLU A 477 35.53 -45.05 51.09
CA GLU A 477 35.59 -45.76 52.38
C GLU A 477 37.07 -46.15 52.64
N GLY A 478 37.63 -45.81 53.80
CA GLY A 478 38.99 -46.20 54.21
C GLY A 478 39.76 -45.13 54.97
#